data_AF-H9EYY7-F1
#
_entry.id   AF-H9EYY7-F1
#
_cell.length_a   1.000
_cell.length_b   1.000
_cell.length_c   1.000
_cell.angle_alpha   90.00
_cell.angle_beta   90.00
_cell.angle_gamma   90.00
#
_symmetry.space_group_name_H-M   'P 1'
#
loop_
_entity.id
_entity.type
_entity.pdbx_description
1 polymer ?
#
loop_
_entity_poly.entity_id
_entity_poly.type
_entity_poly.pdbx_seq_one_letter_code
_entity_poly.pdbx_strand_id
1 'polypeptide(L)'
;MLTMDKCKHVGQLQLAQDHSSLNPQKWHCVDCNTTESIWACLSCSHVACGRYIEEHALKHFQESSHPVALEVNDMYVFCYLCD
;
A
#
# COMPACT_ATOMS: atom_id res chain seq x y z
N MET A 1 -15.71 -9.52 -7.20
CA MET A 1 -14.82 -9.40 -6.03
C MET A 1 -13.77 -10.47 -6.18
N LEU A 2 -12.62 -10.13 -6.77
CA LEU A 2 -11.55 -11.09 -6.99
C LEU A 2 -11.03 -11.51 -5.62
N THR A 3 -11.19 -12.80 -5.31
CA THR A 3 -10.61 -13.44 -4.13
C THR A 3 -9.12 -13.16 -4.11
N MET A 4 -8.65 -12.51 -3.05
CA MET A 4 -7.26 -12.12 -2.75
C MET A 4 -6.27 -13.32 -2.81
N ASP A 5 -6.79 -14.54 -2.92
CA ASP A 5 -6.11 -15.84 -2.82
C ASP A 5 -5.25 -16.26 -4.03
N LYS A 6 -5.14 -15.49 -5.12
CA LYS A 6 -4.36 -15.91 -6.31
C LYS A 6 -3.36 -14.89 -6.87
N CYS A 7 -3.10 -13.79 -6.17
CA CYS A 7 -2.04 -12.89 -6.63
C CYS A 7 -0.67 -13.48 -6.29
N LYS A 8 0.07 -13.94 -7.31
CA LYS A 8 1.46 -14.43 -7.13
C LYS A 8 2.39 -13.40 -6.50
N HIS A 9 2.14 -12.10 -6.69
CA HIS A 9 2.92 -11.02 -6.11
C HIS A 9 2.67 -10.85 -4.61
N VAL A 10 1.49 -11.21 -4.12
CA VAL A 10 1.20 -11.27 -2.68
C VAL A 10 1.85 -12.51 -2.06
N GLY A 11 1.70 -13.68 -2.70
CA GLY A 11 2.25 -14.94 -2.18
C GLY A 11 3.79 -15.02 -2.17
N GLN A 12 4.47 -14.22 -2.98
CA GLN A 12 5.94 -14.15 -3.05
C GLN A 12 6.52 -12.95 -2.30
N LEU A 13 5.68 -12.16 -1.62
CA LEU A 13 6.13 -10.93 -1.02
C LEU A 13 7.04 -11.20 0.19
N GLN A 14 8.23 -10.61 0.17
CA GLN A 14 9.05 -10.48 1.37
C GLN A 14 8.66 -9.19 2.08
N LEU A 15 7.95 -9.37 3.19
CA LEU A 15 7.53 -8.33 4.11
C LEU A 15 8.76 -7.55 4.65
N ALA A 16 8.74 -6.22 4.52
CA ALA A 16 9.80 -5.35 5.03
C ALA A 16 9.88 -5.39 6.57
N GLN A 17 11.10 -5.44 7.14
CA GLN A 17 11.31 -5.61 8.58
C GLN A 17 10.77 -4.45 9.46
N ASP A 18 10.49 -3.26 8.89
CA ASP A 18 9.88 -2.10 9.57
C ASP A 18 8.53 -1.74 8.90
N HIS A 19 7.48 -2.44 9.30
CA HIS A 19 6.16 -2.25 8.70
C HIS A 19 5.42 -1.06 9.31
N SER A 20 5.36 0.05 8.56
CA SER A 20 4.45 1.16 8.85
C SER A 20 2.97 0.73 8.88
N SER A 21 2.61 -0.36 8.20
CA SER A 21 1.27 -0.96 8.27
C SER A 21 0.86 -1.42 9.67
N LEU A 22 1.81 -1.78 10.54
CA LEU A 22 1.52 -2.24 11.91
C LEU A 22 1.63 -1.13 12.96
N ASN A 23 1.94 0.11 12.54
CA ASN A 23 2.06 1.25 13.43
C ASN A 23 1.03 2.32 13.06
N PRO A 24 -0.11 2.39 13.76
CA PRO A 24 -1.16 3.39 13.49
C PRO A 24 -0.68 4.84 13.54
N GLN A 25 0.40 5.14 14.27
CA GLN A 25 0.97 6.49 14.31
C GLN A 25 1.56 6.92 12.95
N LYS A 26 1.86 5.96 12.07
CA LYS A 26 2.38 6.19 10.72
C LYS A 26 1.28 6.19 9.65
N TRP A 27 0.00 6.06 10.00
CA TRP A 27 -1.11 5.99 9.04
C TRP A 27 -1.52 7.37 8.53
N HIS A 28 -0.60 8.02 7.82
CA HIS A 28 -0.81 9.26 7.09
C HIS A 28 0.05 9.22 5.83
N CYS A 29 -0.41 9.90 4.77
CA CYS A 29 0.39 10.02 3.56
C CYS A 29 1.63 10.87 3.83
N VAL A 30 2.81 10.37 3.48
CA VAL A 30 4.07 11.10 3.70
C VAL A 30 4.20 12.36 2.84
N ASP A 31 3.49 12.43 1.70
CA ASP A 31 3.57 13.54 0.75
C ASP A 31 2.57 14.67 1.04
N CYS A 32 1.32 14.34 1.40
CA CYS A 32 0.26 15.34 1.62
C CYS A 32 -0.36 15.32 3.02
N ASN A 33 0.11 14.44 3.91
CA ASN A 33 -0.30 14.35 5.32
C ASN A 33 -1.80 14.04 5.56
N THR A 34 -2.56 13.66 4.53
CA THR A 34 -3.92 13.15 4.72
C THR A 34 -3.90 11.85 5.55
N THR A 35 -4.99 11.60 6.25
CA THR A 35 -5.28 10.35 6.97
C THR A 35 -6.43 9.57 6.33
N GLU A 36 -6.93 10.05 5.18
CA GLU A 36 -8.01 9.42 4.42
C GLU A 36 -7.45 8.48 3.34
N SER A 37 -8.06 7.29 3.20
CA SER A 37 -7.67 6.27 2.20
C SER A 37 -6.17 6.01 2.21
N ILE A 38 -5.67 5.38 3.28
CA ILE A 38 -4.22 5.28 3.54
C ILE A 38 -3.70 3.90 3.16
N TRP A 39 -2.72 3.90 2.27
CA TRP A 39 -2.12 2.71 1.69
C TRP A 39 -0.68 2.58 2.16
N ALA A 40 -0.41 1.53 2.92
CA ALA A 40 0.93 1.14 3.31
C ALA A 40 1.52 0.20 2.25
N CYS A 41 2.69 0.54 1.72
CA CYS A 41 3.45 -0.37 0.87
C CYS A 41 3.82 -1.62 1.68
N LEU A 42 3.68 -2.81 1.11
CA LEU A 42 4.09 -4.04 1.80
C LEU A 42 5.53 -4.45 1.48
N SER A 43 6.17 -3.84 0.47
CA SER A 43 7.59 -4.04 0.12
C SER A 43 8.55 -3.11 0.88
N CYS A 44 8.08 -1.99 1.45
CA CYS A 44 8.90 -1.02 2.17
C CYS A 44 8.08 -0.25 3.21
N SER A 45 8.68 0.70 3.94
CA SER A 45 7.99 1.46 5.01
C SER A 45 7.15 2.65 4.52
N HIS A 46 7.01 2.85 3.21
CA HIS A 46 6.32 4.01 2.64
C HIS A 46 4.79 3.91 2.83
N VAL A 47 4.16 5.05 3.15
CA VAL A 47 2.72 5.18 3.36
C VAL A 47 2.19 6.36 2.53
N ALA A 48 1.17 6.11 1.73
CA ALA A 48 0.68 7.07 0.75
C ALA A 48 -0.85 7.07 0.67
N CYS A 49 -1.42 8.17 0.16
CA CYS A 49 -2.86 8.28 -0.05
C CYS A 49 -3.31 7.56 -1.33
N GLY A 50 -4.58 7.17 -1.35
CA GLY A 50 -5.17 6.44 -2.45
C GLY A 50 -5.53 7.27 -3.68
N ARG A 51 -6.02 6.59 -4.71
CA ARG A 51 -6.37 7.14 -6.04
C ARG A 51 -7.40 8.26 -6.05
N TYR A 52 -8.24 8.37 -5.02
CA TYR A 52 -9.30 9.38 -4.95
C TYR A 52 -8.90 10.60 -4.11
N ILE A 53 -7.66 10.62 -3.60
CA ILE A 53 -7.06 11.77 -2.92
C ILE A 53 -6.07 12.43 -3.90
N GLU A 54 -4.78 12.13 -3.78
CA GLU A 54 -3.70 12.68 -4.64
C GLU A 54 -2.87 11.55 -5.29
N GLU A 55 -3.39 10.31 -5.31
CA GLU A 55 -2.80 9.15 -5.99
C GLU A 55 -1.33 8.83 -5.67
N HIS A 56 -0.81 9.30 -4.53
CA HIS A 56 0.58 9.09 -4.12
C HIS A 56 0.98 7.62 -4.02
N ALA A 57 0.05 6.71 -3.69
CA ALA A 57 0.33 5.28 -3.68
C ALA A 57 0.61 4.72 -5.08
N LEU A 58 -0.08 5.23 -6.12
CA LEU A 58 0.18 4.88 -7.51
C LEU A 58 1.52 5.45 -7.97
N LYS A 59 1.80 6.72 -7.65
CA LYS A 59 3.10 7.35 -7.94
C LYS A 59 4.26 6.60 -7.30
N HIS A 60 4.14 6.21 -6.03
CA HIS A 60 5.12 5.39 -5.33
C HIS A 60 5.36 4.06 -6.04
N PHE A 61 4.31 3.37 -6.51
CA PHE A 61 4.48 2.16 -7.32
C PHE A 61 5.25 2.43 -8.62
N GLN A 62 4.94 3.51 -9.34
CA GLN A 62 5.62 3.85 -10.59
C GLN A 62 7.11 4.15 -10.40
N GLU A 63 7.49 4.77 -9.28
CA GLU A 63 8.89 5.13 -8.97
C GLU A 63 9.69 3.96 -8.39
N SER A 64 9.08 3.15 -7.52
CA SER A 64 9.77 2.08 -6.78
C SER A 64 9.56 0.68 -7.34
N SER A 65 8.59 0.50 -8.24
CA SER A 65 8.13 -0.81 -8.72
C SER A 65 7.65 -1.74 -7.59
N HIS A 66 7.20 -1.20 -6.45
CA HIS A 66 6.61 -1.96 -5.35
C HIS A 66 5.13 -2.24 -5.60
N PRO A 67 4.76 -3.49 -5.94
CA PRO A 67 3.49 -3.73 -6.60
C PRO A 67 2.32 -3.95 -5.64
N VAL A 68 2.56 -4.10 -4.33
CA VAL A 68 1.53 -4.51 -3.37
C VAL A 68 1.42 -3.49 -2.24
N ALA A 69 0.21 -3.03 -1.97
CA ALA A 69 -0.12 -2.11 -0.89
C ALA A 69 -1.32 -2.62 -0.09
N LEU A 70 -1.38 -2.27 1.19
CA LEU A 70 -2.47 -2.53 2.12
C LEU A 70 -3.17 -1.22 2.45
N GLU A 71 -4.47 -1.12 2.20
CA GLU A 71 -5.30 -0.08 2.80
C GLU A 71 -5.49 -0.42 4.28
N VAL A 72 -5.06 0.48 5.17
CA VAL A 72 -4.89 0.19 6.60
C VAL A 72 -6.20 0.26 7.42
N ASN A 73 -7.24 0.92 6.93
CA ASN A 73 -8.52 1.07 7.62
C ASN A 73 -9.44 -0.13 7.34
N ASP A 74 -9.52 -0.54 6.08
CA ASP A 74 -10.38 -1.62 5.60
C ASP A 74 -9.63 -2.96 5.46
N MET A 75 -8.33 -2.98 5.77
CA MET A 75 -7.45 -4.14 5.67
C MET A 75 -7.47 -4.79 4.27
N TYR A 76 -7.62 -3.95 3.24
CA TYR A 76 -7.75 -4.38 1.85
C TYR A 76 -6.39 -4.40 1.16
N VAL A 77 -6.01 -5.54 0.58
CA VAL A 77 -4.75 -5.68 -0.15
C VAL A 77 -4.98 -5.45 -1.63
N PHE A 78 -4.18 -4.57 -2.21
CA PHE A 78 -4.20 -4.27 -3.64
C PHE A 78 -2.85 -4.57 -4.28
N CYS A 79 -2.90 -5.07 -5.52
CA CYS A 79 -1.70 -5.28 -6.32
C CYS A 79 -1.79 -4.51 -7.64
N TYR A 80 -0.94 -3.50 -7.82
CA TYR A 80 -0.88 -2.65 -9.01
C TYR A 80 -0.52 -3.40 -10.30
N LEU A 81 0.09 -4.59 -10.20
CA LEU A 81 0.40 -5.43 -11.36
C LEU A 81 -0.75 -6.37 -11.77
N CYS A 82 -1.80 -6.47 -10.97
CA CYS A 82 -2.91 -7.40 -11.17
C CYS A 82 -4.28 -6.73 -11.31
N ASP A 83 -4.33 -5.40 -11.23
CA ASP A 83 -5.52 -4.60 -11.54
C ASP A 83 -5.94 -4.75 -13.01
#